data_AF-A0ABD1SCP9-F1
#
_entry.id   AF-A0ABD1SCP9-F1
#
_cell.length_a   1.000
_cell.length_b   1.000
_cell.length_c   1.000
_cell.angle_alpha   90.00
_cell.angle_beta   90.00
_cell.angle_gamma   90.00
#
_symmetry.space_group_name_H-M   'P 1'
#
loop_
_entity.id
_entity.type
_entity.pdbx_description
1 polymer ?
#
loop_
_entity_poly.entity_id
_entity_poly.type
_entity_poly.pdbx_seq_one_letter_code
_entity_poly.pdbx_strand_id
1 'polypeptide(L)'
;MANNSSVTKKETALRLRAGAEEAVHCIGLGYDMTLDLRFKYCKKQITREGSRLIAIDDDHVRDIAIPGGILVQNVPKSINCDKGERMRFSSDVLSFQQVQI
;
A
#
# COMPACT_ATOMS: atom_id res chain seq x y z
N MET A 1 37.18 4.59 -11.00
CA MET A 1 36.03 5.39 -10.56
C MET A 1 34.74 4.87 -11.22
N ALA A 2 34.22 3.75 -10.74
CA ALA A 2 32.94 3.19 -11.21
C ALA A 2 32.46 2.26 -10.10
N ASN A 3 31.37 2.62 -9.40
CA ASN A 3 30.59 1.74 -8.50
C ASN A 3 29.35 2.44 -7.89
N ASN A 4 29.17 3.76 -8.02
CA ASN A 4 28.03 4.46 -7.41
C ASN A 4 26.66 4.20 -8.10
N SER A 5 26.63 3.76 -9.36
CA SER A 5 25.38 3.55 -10.09
C SER A 5 24.69 2.20 -9.78
N SER A 6 25.45 1.20 -9.33
CA SER A 6 24.90 -0.12 -8.94
C SER A 6 24.40 -0.11 -7.49
N VAL A 7 25.08 0.60 -6.60
CA VAL A 7 24.68 0.81 -5.20
C VAL A 7 23.32 1.50 -5.12
N THR A 8 23.11 2.53 -5.92
CA THR A 8 21.83 3.28 -5.97
C THR A 8 20.67 2.45 -6.52
N LYS A 9 20.89 1.58 -7.51
CA LYS A 9 19.86 0.63 -8.00
C LYS A 9 19.48 -0.40 -6.95
N LYS A 10 20.47 -0.99 -6.25
CA LYS A 10 20.22 -1.99 -5.20
C LYS A 10 19.46 -1.38 -4.02
N GLU A 11 19.85 -0.17 -3.59
CA GLU A 11 19.17 0.55 -2.51
C GLU A 11 17.72 0.91 -2.88
N THR A 12 17.49 1.31 -4.13
CA THR A 12 16.14 1.59 -4.62
C THR A 12 15.27 0.33 -4.61
N ALA A 13 15.79 -0.80 -5.11
CA ALA A 13 15.07 -2.08 -5.09
C ALA A 13 14.74 -2.52 -3.65
N LEU A 14 15.67 -2.33 -2.72
CA LEU A 14 15.45 -2.63 -1.30
C LEU A 14 14.32 -1.76 -0.71
N ARG A 15 14.33 -0.45 -0.99
CA ARG A 15 13.28 0.48 -0.56
C ARG A 15 11.92 0.13 -1.14
N LEU A 16 11.87 -0.22 -2.42
CA LEU A 16 10.62 -0.62 -3.07
C LEU A 16 10.06 -1.91 -2.48
N ARG A 17 10.92 -2.90 -2.22
CA ARG A 17 10.52 -4.14 -1.52
C ARG A 17 10.00 -3.84 -0.11
N ALA A 18 10.71 -3.03 0.67
CA ALA A 18 10.26 -2.65 2.01
C ALA A 18 8.91 -1.91 1.98
N GLY A 19 8.69 -1.05 0.99
CA GLY A 19 7.40 -0.38 0.80
C GLY A 19 6.27 -1.34 0.44
N ALA A 20 6.54 -2.37 -0.36
CA ALA A 20 5.58 -3.41 -0.69
C ALA A 20 5.22 -4.29 0.52
N GLU A 21 6.23 -4.69 1.31
CA GLU A 21 6.03 -5.44 2.56
C GLU A 21 5.20 -4.62 3.56
N GLU A 22 5.52 -3.33 3.71
CA GLU A 22 4.77 -2.40 4.55
C GLU A 22 3.31 -2.23 4.07
N ALA A 23 3.09 -2.17 2.76
CA ALA A 23 1.74 -2.08 2.20
C ALA A 23 0.89 -3.30 2.60
N VAL A 24 1.44 -4.51 2.46
CA VAL A 24 0.76 -5.75 2.87
C VAL A 24 0.47 -5.75 4.37
N HIS A 25 1.45 -5.34 5.19
CA HIS A 25 1.29 -5.27 6.65
C HIS A 25 0.18 -4.29 7.08
N CYS A 26 0.01 -3.20 6.35
CA CYS A 26 -0.95 -2.15 6.66
C CYS A 26 -2.40 -2.49 6.28
N ILE A 27 -2.63 -3.56 5.52
CA ILE A 27 -3.99 -4.00 5.16
C ILE A 27 -4.73 -4.46 6.43
N GLY A 28 -5.92 -3.90 6.61
CA GLY A 28 -6.76 -4.15 7.78
C GLY A 28 -6.41 -3.30 9.01
N LEU A 29 -5.36 -2.49 9.00
CA LEU A 29 -5.09 -1.55 10.09
C LEU A 29 -6.03 -0.32 10.01
N GLY A 30 -6.27 0.31 11.16
CA GLY A 30 -6.94 1.61 11.20
C GLY A 30 -6.02 2.75 10.76
N TYR A 31 -6.60 3.88 10.32
CA TYR A 31 -5.85 5.08 9.92
C TYR A 31 -6.34 6.31 10.69
N ASP A 32 -5.46 7.30 10.83
CA ASP A 32 -5.86 8.64 11.28
C ASP A 32 -6.20 9.52 10.07
N MET A 33 -7.50 9.66 9.80
CA MET A 33 -8.00 10.47 8.69
C MET A 33 -7.73 11.98 8.87
N THR A 34 -7.41 12.44 10.07
CA THR A 34 -7.10 13.86 10.33
C THR A 34 -5.70 14.24 9.86
N LEU A 35 -4.84 13.25 9.60
CA LEU A 35 -3.46 13.44 9.15
C LEU A 35 -3.34 13.16 7.65
N ASP A 36 -3.29 11.89 7.27
CA ASP A 36 -3.06 11.44 5.89
C ASP A 36 -3.30 9.91 5.81
N LEU A 37 -3.44 9.39 4.58
CA LEU A 37 -3.63 7.97 4.29
C LEU A 37 -2.32 7.23 3.98
N ARG A 38 -1.17 7.91 4.03
CA ARG A 38 0.15 7.26 3.90
C ARG A 38 0.39 6.25 5.03
N PHE A 39 1.07 5.14 4.73
CA PHE A 39 1.32 4.02 5.66
C PHE A 39 1.91 4.43 7.02
N LYS A 40 2.71 5.50 7.08
CA LYS A 40 3.28 6.01 8.34
C LYS A 40 2.24 6.51 9.36
N TYR A 41 0.99 6.72 8.93
CA TYR A 41 -0.13 7.13 9.78
C TYR A 41 -1.12 5.98 10.08
N CYS A 42 -0.77 4.74 9.74
CA CYS A 42 -1.48 3.56 10.21
C CYS A 42 -1.41 3.46 11.73
N LYS A 43 -2.54 3.13 12.36
CA LYS A 43 -2.63 2.78 13.77
C LYS A 43 -2.11 1.36 13.97
N LYS A 44 -0.84 1.24 14.31
CA LYS A 44 -0.14 -0.04 14.55
C LYS A 44 -0.24 -0.56 15.99
N GLN A 45 -1.01 0.12 16.83
CA GLN A 45 -1.19 -0.27 18.23
C GLN A 45 -1.84 -1.67 18.31
N ILE A 46 -1.21 -2.57 19.06
CA ILE A 46 -1.75 -3.91 19.31
C ILE A 46 -2.79 -3.79 20.42
N THR A 47 -4.04 -4.16 20.14
CA THR A 47 -5.10 -4.27 21.16
C THR A 47 -5.24 -5.73 21.60
N ARG A 48 -6.19 -6.02 22.49
CA ARG A 48 -6.48 -7.40 22.94
C ARG A 48 -6.94 -8.29 21.79
N GLU A 49 -7.52 -7.68 20.76
CA GLU A 49 -8.07 -8.29 19.56
C GLU A 49 -7.05 -8.31 18.39
N GLY A 50 -5.82 -7.83 18.61
CA GLY A 50 -4.80 -7.66 17.58
C GLY A 50 -4.66 -6.22 17.10
N SER A 51 -3.87 -5.99 16.04
CA SER A 51 -3.70 -4.65 15.47
C SER A 51 -4.66 -4.35 14.30
N ARG A 52 -5.19 -5.39 13.66
CA ARG A 52 -6.10 -5.27 12.51
C ARG A 52 -7.55 -5.12 12.97
N LEU A 53 -8.29 -4.25 12.28
CA LEU A 53 -9.73 -4.02 12.43
C LEU A 53 -10.58 -5.08 11.70
N ILE A 54 -9.97 -5.89 10.85
CA ILE A 54 -10.62 -6.99 10.12
C ILE A 54 -9.82 -8.28 10.33
N ALA A 55 -10.53 -9.41 10.34
CA ALA A 55 -9.91 -10.72 10.36
C ALA A 55 -9.22 -11.00 9.01
N ILE A 56 -7.97 -11.48 9.08
CA ILE A 56 -7.20 -11.95 7.93
C ILE A 56 -6.65 -13.33 8.31
N ASP A 57 -6.80 -14.28 7.39
CA ASP A 57 -6.24 -15.63 7.53
C ASP A 57 -4.75 -15.60 7.21
N ASP A 58 -3.92 -15.55 8.26
CA ASP A 58 -2.46 -15.58 8.16
C ASP A 58 -1.88 -17.00 8.03
N ASP A 59 -2.70 -18.06 8.17
CA ASP A 59 -2.24 -19.45 8.05
C ASP A 59 -2.12 -19.87 6.57
N HIS A 60 -3.00 -19.34 5.71
CA HIS A 60 -2.98 -19.63 4.28
C HIS A 60 -2.33 -18.50 3.47
N VAL A 61 -1.04 -18.65 3.22
CA VAL A 61 -0.21 -17.64 2.53
C VAL A 61 0.26 -18.08 1.13
N ARG A 62 0.72 -17.11 0.34
CA ARG A 62 1.42 -17.29 -0.95
C ARG A 62 2.39 -16.15 -1.20
N ASP A 63 3.36 -16.37 -2.08
CA ASP A 63 4.19 -15.28 -2.59
C ASP A 63 3.43 -14.52 -3.70
N ILE A 64 3.54 -13.20 -3.71
CA ILE A 64 2.95 -12.35 -4.75
C ILE A 64 4.03 -11.55 -5.49
N ALA A 65 3.93 -11.53 -6.81
CA ALA A 65 4.77 -10.69 -7.66
C ALA A 65 4.06 -9.35 -7.90
N ILE A 66 4.69 -8.27 -7.49
CA ILE A 66 4.20 -6.90 -7.67
C ILE A 66 4.85 -6.31 -8.94
N PRO A 67 4.12 -5.50 -9.73
CA PRO A 67 4.68 -4.77 -10.85
C PRO A 67 6.00 -4.06 -10.49
N GLY A 68 7.02 -4.21 -11.32
CA GLY A 68 8.38 -3.73 -11.04
C GLY A 68 9.35 -4.81 -10.57
N GLY A 69 8.95 -6.08 -10.60
CA GLY A 69 9.84 -7.23 -10.34
C GLY A 69 10.11 -7.49 -8.86
N ILE A 70 9.20 -7.05 -7.99
CA ILE A 70 9.31 -7.23 -6.54
C ILE A 70 8.51 -8.46 -6.16
N LEU A 71 9.15 -9.38 -5.43
CA LEU A 71 8.48 -10.53 -4.83
C LEU A 71 8.25 -10.25 -3.34
N VAL A 72 7.00 -10.34 -2.89
CA VAL A 72 6.64 -10.28 -1.47
C VAL A 72 6.23 -11.68 -1.03
N GLN A 73 6.88 -12.18 0.01
CA GLN A 73 6.67 -13.54 0.49
C GLN A 73 5.59 -13.61 1.55
N ASN A 74 5.00 -14.81 1.70
CA ASN A 74 4.08 -15.14 2.80
C ASN A 74 2.90 -14.16 2.96
N VAL A 75 2.31 -13.75 1.84
CA VAL A 75 1.15 -12.86 1.84
C VAL A 75 -0.14 -13.68 1.99
N PRO A 76 -1.04 -13.34 2.94
CA PRO A 76 -2.36 -13.96 3.06
C PRO A 76 -3.10 -14.06 1.72
N LYS A 77 -3.72 -15.21 1.43
CA LYS A 77 -4.41 -15.45 0.14
C LYS A 77 -5.55 -14.48 -0.16
N SER A 78 -6.14 -13.87 0.88
CA SER A 78 -7.18 -12.84 0.76
C SER A 78 -6.65 -11.49 0.27
N ILE A 79 -5.33 -11.26 0.35
CA ILE A 79 -4.68 -10.04 -0.13
C ILE A 79 -4.26 -10.25 -1.58
N ASN A 80 -4.84 -9.46 -2.48
CA ASN A 80 -4.53 -9.47 -3.90
C ASN A 80 -3.74 -8.21 -4.28
N CYS A 81 -2.80 -8.35 -5.21
CA CYS A 81 -2.14 -7.24 -5.86
C CYS A 81 -2.57 -7.20 -7.32
N ASP A 82 -3.21 -6.11 -7.73
CA ASP A 82 -3.53 -5.85 -9.13
C ASP A 82 -2.60 -4.75 -9.67
N LYS A 83 -2.48 -4.64 -10.99
CA LYS A 83 -1.79 -3.54 -11.68
C LYS A 83 -2.40 -2.18 -11.31
N GLY A 84 -3.66 -2.19 -10.90
CA GLY A 84 -4.45 -1.01 -10.60
C GLY A 84 -4.86 -0.31 -11.90
N GLU A 85 -6.09 0.19 -11.96
CA GLU A 85 -6.48 1.10 -13.03
C GLU A 85 -6.09 2.51 -12.62
N ARG A 86 -5.34 3.22 -13.48
CA ARG A 86 -5.09 4.65 -13.28
C ARG A 86 -6.33 5.44 -13.69
N MET A 87 -7.43 5.23 -12.97
CA MET A 87 -8.69 5.91 -13.20
C MET A 87 -8.77 7.11 -12.26
N ARG A 88 -8.50 8.30 -12.79
CA ARG A 88 -8.79 9.56 -12.10
C ARG A 88 -10.13 10.05 -12.61
N PHE A 89 -11.16 9.94 -11.78
CA PHE A 89 -12.40 10.68 -12.01
C PHE A 89 -12.14 12.12 -11.58
N SER A 90 -11.93 13.01 -12.55
CA SER A 90 -12.08 14.44 -12.32
C SER A 90 -13.53 14.79 -12.60
N SER A 91 -14.25 15.28 -11.59
CA SER A 91 -15.45 16.07 -11.87
C SER A 91 -15.02 17.38 -12.53
N ASP A 92 -15.67 17.76 -13.62
CA ASP A 92 -15.51 19.13 -14.14
C ASP A 92 -15.89 20.15 -13.05
N VAL A 93 -15.23 21.30 -13.07
CA VAL A 93 -15.60 22.41 -12.20
C VAL A 93 -16.82 23.09 -12.81
N LEU A 94 -17.98 22.94 -12.18
CA LEU A 94 -19.17 23.69 -12.56
C LEU A 94 -19.03 25.14 -12.11
N SER A 95 -19.32 26.08 -13.00
CA SER A 95 -19.50 27.48 -12.61
C SER A 95 -20.74 27.60 -11.73
N PHE A 96 -20.79 28.64 -10.88
CA PHE A 96 -21.93 28.89 -9.99
C PHE A 96 -23.27 28.95 -10.74
N GLN A 97 -23.27 29.40 -11.99
CA GLN A 97 -24.47 29.48 -12.83
C GLN A 97 -24.94 28.13 -13.37
N GLN A 98 -24.07 27.12 -13.41
CA GLN A 98 -24.38 25.76 -13.89
C GLN A 98 -24.93 24.85 -12.77
N VAL A 99 -24.80 25.26 -11.51
CA VAL A 99 -25.43 24.55 -10.38
C VAL A 99 -26.89 25.02 -10.32
N GLN A 100 -27.75 24.39 -11.09
CA GLN A 100 -29.19 24.64 -11.04
C GLN A 100 -29.77 23.83 -9.85
N ILE A 101 -30.19 24.53 -8.79
CA ILE A 101 -30.97 23.97 -7.67
C ILE A 101 -32.45 24.04 -8.03
#